data_AF-A0A1V6PG30-F1
#
_entry.id   AF-A0A1V6PG30-F1
#
_cell.length_a   1.000
_cell.length_b   1.000
_cell.length_c   1.000
_cell.angle_alpha   90.00
_cell.angle_beta   90.00
_cell.angle_gamma   90.00
#
_symmetry.space_group_name_H-M   'P 1'
#
loop_
_entity.id
_entity.type
_entity.pdbx_description
1 polymer ?
#
loop_
_entity_poly.entity_id
_entity_poly.type
_entity_poly.pdbx_seq_one_letter_code
_entity_poly.pdbx_strand_id
1 'polypeptide(L)'
;MAAPISTVAESKELRGLNLIAAHSHIRGLGVDIDTLQPRGTSQGLVGQEKARKAAAVILQMVKEGKIAGRAVLIAGPPSTGKTAIAMGMAQSLGSDVPFTMLASSEIFSMEMSKTEALTQAFRRSIGVRIKEESEIIEGEVVEIQIDRSVTGGNKQGKLTIKTTDMETIYDMGTKMIDSMTKERVMAGDVISIDKSSGKITKLGRSYARSRDYDAMGADTKFVQCPEGELQVRKEIIHTVSLHEIDVINSRSQGFLALFSGDTGEIRSEVRDQINTKVAEWKEEGKAEIIPGVLFIDEVHMLDIECFSYVNRALEAELAPIVIMASNRGQAKIRGTSYLSPHGLPLDFLDRVVIVSTQTYNADEIRQILAIRAQEEEIDLSPDALALLTKIGQESNLRYASNIITTSHLLSQKRKAKEVSVDDVQRSFRLFYDPSRSVKFVNQYEQRFIGDQGTVNFSAATNGDAMEIS
;
A
#
# COMPACT_ATOMS: atom_id res chain seq x y z
N MET A 1 16.18 -15.20 25.75
CA MET A 1 16.61 -15.55 24.39
C MET A 1 15.80 -14.68 23.44
N ALA A 2 16.35 -13.54 23.04
CA ALA A 2 15.74 -12.68 22.02
C ALA A 2 16.36 -13.08 20.68
N ALA A 3 15.52 -13.51 19.74
CA ALA A 3 15.94 -13.70 18.35
C ALA A 3 16.28 -12.30 17.78
N PRO A 4 17.39 -12.15 17.03
CA PRO A 4 17.65 -10.90 16.31
C PRO A 4 16.53 -10.67 15.30
N ILE A 5 16.02 -9.46 15.35
CA ILE A 5 14.82 -8.99 14.67
C ILE A 5 15.14 -8.89 13.19
N SER A 6 14.57 -9.79 12.39
CA SER A 6 14.40 -9.54 10.96
C SER A 6 13.25 -8.54 10.85
N THR A 7 13.55 -7.25 10.97
CA THR A 7 12.63 -6.20 10.55
C THR A 7 12.39 -6.36 9.05
N VAL A 8 11.29 -5.78 8.59
CA VAL A 8 10.90 -5.74 7.18
C VAL A 8 10.14 -7.01 6.75
N ALA A 9 8.86 -7.06 7.10
CA ALA A 9 7.90 -7.31 6.04
C ALA A 9 8.17 -6.18 5.04
N GLU A 10 8.84 -6.51 3.95
CA GLU A 10 9.02 -5.55 2.87
C GLU A 10 7.60 -5.11 2.50
N SER A 11 7.27 -3.85 2.74
CA SER A 11 6.21 -3.15 2.00
C SER A 11 6.44 -3.28 0.47
N LYS A 12 7.65 -3.70 0.09
CA LYS A 12 8.09 -4.16 -1.23
C LYS A 12 7.68 -5.60 -1.61
N GLU A 13 7.52 -6.57 -0.69
CA GLU A 13 7.22 -7.98 -1.01
C GLU A 13 5.75 -8.28 -1.30
N LEU A 14 4.84 -7.34 -1.00
CA LEU A 14 3.49 -7.36 -1.58
C LEU A 14 3.49 -7.22 -3.11
N ARG A 15 4.63 -6.89 -3.75
CA ARG A 15 4.78 -6.87 -5.22
C ARG A 15 4.73 -8.24 -5.90
N GLY A 16 4.77 -9.35 -5.13
CA GLY A 16 4.53 -10.70 -5.67
C GLY A 16 3.03 -11.02 -5.87
N LEU A 17 2.16 -10.31 -5.15
CA LEU A 17 0.72 -10.28 -5.34
C LEU A 17 0.36 -8.98 -6.07
N ASN A 18 0.83 -8.81 -7.31
CA ASN A 18 0.36 -7.74 -8.19
C ASN A 18 -1.08 -8.03 -8.64
N LEU A 19 -2.02 -8.06 -7.68
CA LEU A 19 -3.43 -7.90 -7.98
C LEU A 19 -3.59 -6.51 -8.57
N ILE A 20 -4.07 -6.45 -9.80
CA ILE A 20 -4.25 -5.19 -10.55
C ILE A 20 -5.37 -4.40 -9.87
N ALA A 21 -4.98 -3.54 -8.93
CA ALA A 21 -5.90 -2.68 -8.21
C ALA A 21 -6.39 -1.52 -9.09
N ALA A 22 -7.50 -0.89 -8.69
CA ALA A 22 -8.11 0.23 -9.43
C ALA A 22 -7.15 1.41 -9.68
N HIS A 23 -6.06 1.52 -8.91
CA HIS A 23 -5.12 2.63 -8.99
C HIS A 23 -3.67 2.21 -9.33
N SER A 24 -3.37 0.93 -9.59
CA SER A 24 -1.99 0.42 -9.81
C SER A 24 -1.23 1.13 -10.95
N HIS A 25 -1.96 1.54 -11.99
CA HIS A 25 -1.46 2.31 -13.13
C HIS A 25 -0.88 3.69 -12.78
N ILE A 26 -1.17 4.24 -11.59
CA ILE A 26 -0.71 5.58 -11.19
C ILE A 26 0.69 5.48 -10.61
N ARG A 27 1.64 6.11 -11.30
CA ARG A 27 3.07 6.13 -10.93
C ARG A 27 3.55 7.48 -10.40
N GLY A 28 2.69 8.50 -10.39
CA GLY A 28 3.00 9.85 -9.93
C GLY A 28 1.97 10.88 -10.40
N LEU A 29 2.21 12.15 -10.11
CA LEU A 29 1.33 13.26 -10.49
C LEU A 29 1.40 13.61 -11.99
N GLY A 30 2.45 13.21 -12.71
CA GLY A 30 2.65 13.48 -14.13
C GLY A 30 2.84 14.96 -14.45
N VAL A 31 3.36 15.74 -13.50
CA VAL A 31 3.67 17.16 -13.63
C VAL A 31 5.15 17.35 -13.95
N ASP A 32 5.47 18.43 -14.66
CA ASP A 32 6.86 18.85 -14.83
C ASP A 32 7.41 19.43 -13.53
N ILE A 33 8.62 19.03 -13.13
CA ILE A 33 9.17 19.33 -11.80
C ILE A 33 9.54 20.82 -11.70
N ASP A 34 10.07 21.39 -12.77
CA ASP A 34 10.58 22.77 -12.76
C ASP A 34 9.45 23.80 -12.92
N THR A 35 8.48 23.52 -13.80
CA THR A 35 7.40 24.46 -14.13
C THR A 35 6.09 24.19 -13.37
N LEU A 36 5.99 23.04 -12.69
CA LEU A 36 4.77 22.53 -12.03
C LEU A 36 3.57 22.43 -12.99
N GLN A 37 3.80 22.36 -14.30
CA GLN A 37 2.73 22.23 -15.29
C GLN A 37 2.37 20.75 -15.50
N PRO A 38 1.08 20.40 -15.43
CA PRO A 38 0.61 19.04 -15.72
C PRO A 38 0.73 18.74 -17.21
N ARG A 39 1.26 17.57 -17.55
CA ARG A 39 1.19 17.05 -18.92
C ARG A 39 -0.17 16.39 -19.13
N GLY A 40 -0.73 16.50 -20.34
CA GLY A 40 -2.07 15.97 -20.67
C GLY A 40 -2.26 14.48 -20.29
N THR A 41 -1.24 13.67 -20.57
CA THR A 41 -1.15 12.26 -20.16
C THR A 41 0.26 11.97 -19.68
N SER A 42 0.44 11.61 -18.41
CA SER A 42 1.76 11.25 -17.86
C SER A 42 1.62 10.50 -16.53
N GLN A 43 2.51 9.53 -16.30
CA GLN A 43 2.58 8.73 -15.06
C GLN A 43 1.25 8.10 -14.61
N GLY A 44 0.39 7.75 -15.58
CA GLY A 44 -0.92 7.11 -15.35
C GLY A 44 -2.08 8.08 -15.09
N LEU A 45 -1.84 9.37 -14.84
CA LEU A 45 -2.89 10.37 -14.72
C LEU A 45 -3.18 11.04 -16.08
N VAL A 46 -4.47 11.26 -16.33
CA VAL A 46 -5.00 11.93 -17.53
C VAL A 46 -5.91 13.07 -17.11
N GLY A 47 -5.80 14.21 -17.78
CA GLY A 47 -6.66 15.36 -17.51
C GLY A 47 -6.48 15.92 -16.09
N GLN A 48 -7.56 16.44 -15.49
CA GLN A 48 -7.59 17.08 -14.16
C GLN A 48 -6.45 18.10 -13.93
N GLU A 49 -6.11 18.88 -14.96
CA GLU A 49 -4.91 19.72 -14.96
C GLU A 49 -4.86 20.67 -13.77
N LYS A 50 -5.97 21.36 -13.47
CA LYS A 50 -6.05 22.29 -12.33
C LYS A 50 -5.81 21.60 -10.99
N ALA A 51 -6.40 20.42 -10.78
CA ALA A 51 -6.27 19.68 -9.54
C ALA A 51 -4.87 19.08 -9.38
N ARG A 52 -4.27 18.55 -10.47
CA ARG A 52 -2.90 18.05 -10.47
C ARG A 52 -1.86 19.15 -10.25
N LYS A 53 -2.07 20.33 -10.84
CA LYS A 53 -1.24 21.51 -10.59
C LYS A 53 -1.33 21.96 -9.13
N ALA A 54 -2.53 22.02 -8.56
CA ALA A 54 -2.71 22.35 -7.15
C ALA A 54 -2.04 21.31 -6.23
N ALA A 55 -2.20 20.02 -6.52
CA ALA A 55 -1.54 18.93 -5.80
C ALA A 55 -0.01 19.02 -5.88
N ALA A 56 0.55 19.40 -7.04
CA ALA A 56 1.99 19.62 -7.21
C ALA A 56 2.52 20.79 -6.38
N VAL A 57 1.78 21.90 -6.32
CA VAL A 57 2.13 23.03 -5.46
C VAL A 57 2.13 22.63 -3.99
N ILE A 58 1.11 21.88 -3.54
CA ILE A 58 1.04 21.35 -2.18
C ILE A 58 2.23 20.42 -1.90
N LEU A 59 2.54 19.51 -2.82
CA LEU A 59 3.67 18.59 -2.72
C LEU A 59 4.99 19.34 -2.53
N GLN A 60 5.19 20.44 -3.28
CA GLN A 60 6.39 21.26 -3.19
C GLN A 60 6.47 22.00 -1.85
N MET A 61 5.35 22.57 -1.38
CA MET A 61 5.28 23.23 -0.08
C MET A 61 5.59 22.29 1.09
N VAL A 62 5.22 21.01 0.95
CA VAL A 62 5.54 19.95 1.91
C VAL A 62 7.02 19.63 1.89
N LYS A 63 7.62 19.44 0.70
CA LYS A 63 9.06 19.21 0.55
C LYS A 63 9.90 20.36 1.12
N GLU A 64 9.37 21.58 1.04
CA GLU A 64 9.99 22.78 1.61
C GLU A 64 9.68 23.00 3.10
N GLY A 65 8.85 22.16 3.73
CA GLY A 65 8.46 22.27 5.13
C GLY A 65 7.63 23.51 5.48
N LYS A 66 7.02 24.18 4.49
CA LYS A 66 6.27 25.43 4.67
C LYS A 66 4.81 25.21 5.09
N ILE A 67 4.29 24.00 4.91
CA ILE A 67 2.96 23.60 5.37
C ILE A 67 3.14 22.70 6.59
N ALA A 68 2.99 23.26 7.78
CA ALA A 68 2.74 22.53 9.01
C ALA A 68 1.28 22.77 9.43
N GLY A 69 0.56 21.71 9.79
CA GLY A 69 -0.80 21.79 10.34
C GLY A 69 -1.91 22.27 9.42
N ARG A 70 -1.76 22.09 8.10
CA ARG A 70 -2.88 22.24 7.15
C ARG A 70 -3.27 20.90 6.59
N ALA A 71 -4.57 20.72 6.41
CA ALA A 71 -5.12 19.58 5.69
C ALA A 71 -5.58 20.00 4.29
N VAL A 72 -5.65 19.04 3.38
CA VAL A 72 -6.08 19.25 1.99
C VAL A 72 -7.39 18.52 1.79
N LEU A 73 -8.41 19.21 1.30
CA LEU A 73 -9.68 18.60 0.92
C LEU A 73 -9.78 18.52 -0.59
N ILE A 74 -9.82 17.30 -1.14
CA ILE A 74 -10.15 17.07 -2.54
C ILE A 74 -11.66 16.87 -2.66
N ALA A 75 -12.35 17.84 -3.25
CA ALA A 75 -13.80 17.84 -3.42
C ALA A 75 -14.18 17.61 -4.88
N GLY A 76 -15.26 16.87 -5.12
CA GLY A 76 -15.87 16.77 -6.44
C GLY A 76 -16.72 15.52 -6.62
N PRO A 77 -17.39 15.40 -7.77
CA PRO A 77 -18.30 14.28 -8.05
C PRO A 77 -17.64 12.89 -7.88
N PRO A 78 -18.43 11.81 -7.73
CA PRO A 78 -17.90 10.46 -7.78
C PRO A 78 -17.12 10.20 -9.08
N SER A 79 -16.08 9.37 -9.00
CA SER A 79 -15.27 8.97 -10.17
C SER A 79 -14.49 10.08 -10.90
N THR A 80 -14.21 11.21 -10.25
CA THR A 80 -13.37 12.30 -10.81
C THR A 80 -11.88 12.20 -10.47
N GLY A 81 -11.42 11.06 -9.95
CA GLY A 81 -10.00 10.82 -9.68
C GLY A 81 -9.47 11.42 -8.36
N LYS A 82 -10.32 11.67 -7.35
CA LYS A 82 -9.87 12.19 -6.04
C LYS A 82 -8.81 11.30 -5.38
N THR A 83 -9.12 10.01 -5.21
CA THR A 83 -8.20 8.99 -4.68
C THR A 83 -6.97 8.81 -5.58
N ALA A 84 -7.17 8.93 -6.90
CA ALA A 84 -6.08 8.84 -7.88
C ALA A 84 -5.05 9.98 -7.72
N ILE A 85 -5.51 11.22 -7.51
CA ILE A 85 -4.63 12.37 -7.27
C ILE A 85 -3.88 12.21 -5.95
N ALA A 86 -4.56 11.80 -4.87
CA ALA A 86 -3.92 11.54 -3.58
C ALA A 86 -2.83 10.46 -3.68
N MET A 87 -3.10 9.39 -4.43
CA MET A 87 -2.11 8.34 -4.66
C MET A 87 -0.97 8.81 -5.56
N GLY A 88 -1.25 9.65 -6.56
CA GLY A 88 -0.23 10.31 -7.37
C GLY A 88 0.69 11.19 -6.52
N MET A 89 0.14 11.92 -5.54
CA MET A 89 0.94 12.70 -4.57
C MET A 89 1.86 11.79 -3.77
N ALA A 90 1.33 10.69 -3.22
CA ALA A 90 2.11 9.73 -2.44
C ALA A 90 3.27 9.13 -3.25
N GLN A 91 3.01 8.65 -4.46
CA GLN A 91 4.04 8.11 -5.35
C GLN A 91 5.10 9.16 -5.72
N SER A 92 4.73 10.44 -5.78
CA SER A 92 5.66 11.55 -6.10
C SER A 92 6.50 12.02 -4.90
N LEU A 93 6.14 11.64 -3.66
CA LEU A 93 6.96 11.86 -2.46
C LEU A 93 8.11 10.84 -2.37
N GLY A 94 7.91 9.64 -2.92
CA GLY A 94 8.91 8.57 -2.97
C GLY A 94 8.37 7.26 -2.42
N SER A 95 9.04 6.15 -2.75
CA SER A 95 8.65 4.81 -2.28
C SER A 95 8.77 4.62 -0.78
N ASP A 96 9.61 5.43 -0.14
CA ASP A 96 9.95 5.30 1.28
C ASP A 96 9.05 6.16 2.18
N VAL A 97 8.19 6.97 1.57
CA VAL A 97 7.28 7.85 2.31
C VAL A 97 6.02 7.07 2.65
N PRO A 98 5.64 6.96 3.94
CA PRO A 98 4.48 6.18 4.34
C PRO A 98 3.20 6.82 3.82
N PHE A 99 2.35 6.00 3.20
CA PHE A 99 1.03 6.40 2.73
C PHE A 99 -0.02 5.52 3.39
N THR A 100 -0.85 6.11 4.24
CA THR A 100 -1.95 5.41 4.90
C THR A 100 -3.26 5.84 4.23
N MET A 101 -3.94 4.89 3.62
CA MET A 101 -5.32 5.06 3.16
C MET A 101 -6.27 4.57 4.26
N LEU A 102 -7.24 5.40 4.61
CA LEU A 102 -8.25 5.11 5.62
C LEU A 102 -9.62 5.49 5.07
N ALA A 103 -10.57 4.56 5.07
CA ALA A 103 -11.96 4.92 4.84
C ALA A 103 -12.56 5.46 6.15
N SER A 104 -13.31 6.56 6.10
CA SER A 104 -13.89 7.17 7.31
C SER A 104 -14.77 6.21 8.12
N SER A 105 -15.36 5.21 7.48
CA SER A 105 -16.14 4.15 8.14
C SER A 105 -15.29 3.19 8.99
N GLU A 106 -14.00 3.01 8.68
CA GLU A 106 -13.10 2.08 9.39
C GLU A 106 -12.76 2.55 10.81
N ILE A 107 -12.93 3.84 11.09
CA ILE A 107 -12.70 4.41 12.43
C ILE A 107 -13.76 3.94 13.44
N PHE A 108 -14.95 3.56 12.96
CA PHE A 108 -16.04 3.11 13.81
C PHE A 108 -15.90 1.61 14.09
N SER A 109 -15.13 1.26 15.12
CA SER A 109 -14.95 -0.10 15.61
C SER A 109 -15.55 -0.29 17.01
N MET A 110 -15.87 -1.54 17.36
CA MET A 110 -16.20 -1.93 18.74
C MET A 110 -14.96 -2.35 19.55
N GLU A 111 -13.85 -2.66 18.88
CA GLU A 111 -12.61 -3.14 19.53
C GLU A 111 -11.78 -2.01 20.13
N MET A 112 -11.84 -0.82 19.53
CA MET A 112 -11.09 0.37 19.96
C MET A 112 -11.92 1.64 19.78
N SER A 113 -11.61 2.66 20.57
CA SER A 113 -12.24 3.97 20.45
C SER A 113 -11.91 4.67 19.13
N LYS A 114 -12.82 5.53 18.65
CA LYS A 114 -12.64 6.34 17.43
C LYS A 114 -11.37 7.19 17.48
N THR A 115 -11.09 7.77 18.64
CA THR A 115 -9.88 8.56 18.90
C THR A 115 -8.62 7.72 18.81
N GLU A 116 -8.67 6.48 19.30
CA GLU A 116 -7.53 5.57 19.20
C GLU A 116 -7.28 5.13 17.76
N ALA A 117 -8.34 4.77 17.02
CA ALA A 117 -8.24 4.42 15.60
C ALA A 117 -7.63 5.57 14.77
N LEU A 118 -8.07 6.81 15.00
CA LEU A 118 -7.46 8.00 14.40
C LEU A 118 -5.99 8.16 14.83
N THR A 119 -5.69 8.03 16.13
CA THR A 119 -4.31 8.15 16.62
C THR A 119 -3.38 7.15 15.93
N GLN A 120 -3.83 5.91 15.77
CA GLN A 120 -3.08 4.87 15.06
C GLN A 120 -2.88 5.25 13.59
N ALA A 121 -3.91 5.75 12.90
CA ALA A 121 -3.80 6.19 11.51
C ALA A 121 -2.80 7.35 11.33
N PHE A 122 -2.79 8.33 12.24
CA PHE A 122 -1.80 9.41 12.27
C PHE A 122 -0.38 8.86 12.47
N ARG A 123 -0.18 7.93 13.43
CA ARG A 123 1.14 7.37 13.73
C ARG A 123 1.65 6.38 12.67
N ARG A 124 0.76 5.68 11.96
CA ARG A 124 1.11 4.87 10.77
C ARG A 124 1.64 5.73 9.63
N SER A 125 1.16 6.97 9.54
CA SER A 125 1.52 7.92 8.49
C SER A 125 2.81 8.70 8.78
N ILE A 126 3.51 8.40 9.88
CA ILE A 126 4.80 9.02 10.21
C ILE A 126 5.86 7.92 10.23
N GLY A 127 6.84 8.05 9.35
CA GLY A 127 7.95 7.11 9.23
C GLY A 127 9.16 7.59 10.00
N VAL A 128 9.90 6.65 10.57
CA VAL A 128 11.22 6.85 11.16
C VAL A 128 12.20 6.00 10.36
N ARG A 129 13.10 6.68 9.67
CA ARG A 129 14.18 6.07 8.92
C ARG A 129 15.41 5.95 9.82
N ILE A 130 15.79 4.72 10.12
CA ILE A 130 16.93 4.38 10.95
C ILE A 130 18.03 3.88 10.03
N LYS A 131 19.22 4.49 10.15
CA LYS A 131 20.41 4.02 9.45
C LYS A 131 21.20 3.15 10.41
N GLU A 132 21.37 1.89 10.04
CA GLU A 132 22.18 0.94 10.81
C GLU A 132 23.38 0.50 9.97
N GLU A 133 24.58 0.68 10.51
CA GLU A 133 25.79 0.14 9.93
C GLU A 133 25.97 -1.30 10.41
N SER A 134 25.93 -2.25 9.48
CA SER A 134 26.20 -3.66 9.78
C SER A 134 27.46 -4.14 9.05
N GLU A 135 28.32 -4.84 9.78
CA GLU A 135 29.48 -5.53 9.21
C GLU A 135 29.05 -6.92 8.75
N ILE A 136 29.05 -7.14 7.44
CA ILE A 136 28.60 -8.38 6.83
C ILE A 136 29.79 -9.08 6.17
N ILE A 137 29.90 -10.38 6.39
CA ILE A 137 30.88 -11.24 5.75
C ILE A 137 30.18 -12.02 4.64
N GLU A 138 30.56 -11.79 3.38
CA GLU A 138 29.97 -12.47 2.21
C GLU A 138 31.04 -13.26 1.46
N GLY A 139 30.74 -14.53 1.17
CA GLY A 139 31.66 -15.35 0.38
C GLY A 139 31.17 -16.77 0.15
N GLU A 140 31.91 -17.49 -0.69
CA GLU A 140 31.73 -18.91 -0.94
C GLU A 140 32.41 -19.75 0.16
N VAL A 141 31.67 -20.68 0.73
CA VAL A 141 32.21 -21.65 1.69
C VAL A 141 33.06 -22.69 0.98
N VAL A 142 34.35 -22.77 1.32
CA VAL A 142 35.26 -23.79 0.78
C VAL A 142 35.15 -25.07 1.59
N GLU A 143 35.22 -24.95 2.91
CA GLU A 143 35.24 -26.08 3.84
C GLU A 143 34.66 -25.67 5.21
N ILE A 144 33.97 -26.62 5.85
CA ILE A 144 33.45 -26.49 7.21
C ILE A 144 33.97 -27.66 8.03
N GLN A 145 34.76 -27.38 9.06
CA GLN A 145 35.24 -28.37 10.02
C GLN A 145 34.53 -28.14 11.35
N ILE A 146 33.90 -29.18 11.91
CA ILE A 146 33.21 -29.11 13.21
C ILE A 146 33.77 -30.21 14.09
N ASP A 147 34.53 -29.83 15.10
CA ASP A 147 35.07 -30.73 16.10
C ASP A 147 34.00 -30.96 17.19
N ARG A 148 33.37 -32.13 17.14
CA ARG A 148 32.49 -32.61 18.21
C ARG A 148 33.25 -33.56 19.12
N SER A 149 33.45 -33.16 20.38
CA SER A 149 33.89 -34.08 21.42
C SER A 149 32.79 -35.09 21.73
N VAL A 150 33.15 -36.37 21.71
CA VAL A 150 32.25 -37.53 21.89
C VAL A 150 31.59 -37.53 23.29
N THR A 151 32.14 -36.78 24.25
CA THR A 151 31.70 -36.71 25.66
C THR A 151 30.92 -35.44 26.03
N GLY A 152 30.41 -34.68 25.06
CA GLY A 152 29.49 -33.55 25.32
C GLY A 152 30.15 -32.22 25.65
N GLY A 153 31.42 -32.03 25.24
CA GLY A 153 32.13 -30.75 25.36
C GLY A 153 31.63 -29.66 24.39
N ASN A 154 32.10 -28.43 24.61
CA ASN A 154 31.81 -27.28 23.74
C ASN A 154 32.23 -27.58 22.29
N LYS A 155 31.31 -27.42 21.34
CA LYS A 155 31.57 -27.54 19.90
C LYS A 155 32.48 -26.38 19.47
N GLN A 156 33.60 -26.69 18.83
CA GLN A 156 34.44 -25.73 18.13
C GLN A 156 34.51 -26.14 16.67
N GLY A 157 34.75 -25.19 15.77
CA GLY A 157 34.84 -25.48 14.35
C GLY A 157 35.63 -24.42 13.62
N LYS A 158 36.03 -24.73 12.39
CA LYS A 158 36.72 -23.82 11.49
C LYS A 158 35.92 -23.70 10.20
N LEU A 159 35.81 -22.48 9.70
CA LEU A 159 35.08 -22.15 8.50
C LEU A 159 36.02 -21.45 7.53
N THR A 160 36.21 -22.04 6.37
CA THR A 160 37.01 -21.42 5.29
C THR A 160 36.05 -20.79 4.30
N ILE A 161 36.11 -19.46 4.16
CA ILE A 161 35.32 -18.68 3.18
C ILE A 161 36.28 -17.99 2.22
N LYS A 162 35.91 -17.99 0.93
CA LYS A 162 36.62 -17.25 -0.11
C LYS A 162 35.70 -16.32 -0.90
N THR A 163 36.26 -15.22 -1.37
CA THR A 163 35.77 -14.41 -2.50
C THR A 163 36.64 -14.71 -3.73
N THR A 164 36.45 -13.98 -4.82
CA THR A 164 37.39 -14.06 -5.97
C THR A 164 38.79 -13.62 -5.62
N ASP A 165 38.93 -12.73 -4.65
CA ASP A 165 40.17 -12.00 -4.39
C ASP A 165 40.88 -12.47 -3.11
N MET A 166 40.14 -13.03 -2.15
CA MET A 166 40.66 -13.39 -0.83
C MET A 166 40.09 -14.71 -0.33
N GLU A 167 40.90 -15.46 0.42
CA GLU A 167 40.48 -16.67 1.14
C GLU A 167 40.91 -16.55 2.61
N THR A 168 39.99 -16.80 3.53
CA THR A 168 40.24 -16.66 4.97
C THR A 168 39.60 -17.79 5.77
N ILE A 169 40.19 -18.08 6.92
CA ILE A 169 39.73 -19.09 7.86
C ILE A 169 39.23 -18.40 9.12
N TYR A 170 37.99 -18.67 9.51
CA TYR A 170 37.35 -18.18 10.73
C TYR A 170 37.13 -19.32 11.72
N ASP A 171 37.50 -19.10 12.97
CA ASP A 171 37.15 -20.01 14.06
C ASP A 171 35.69 -19.75 14.49
N MET A 172 34.88 -20.80 14.52
CA MET A 172 33.47 -20.77 14.87
C MET A 172 33.24 -21.19 16.33
N GLY A 173 32.48 -20.38 17.06
CA GLY A 173 31.94 -20.75 18.36
C GLY A 173 30.69 -21.64 18.26
N THR A 174 30.25 -22.18 19.40
CA THR A 174 29.07 -23.06 19.52
C THR A 174 27.81 -22.50 18.85
N LYS A 175 27.50 -21.21 19.10
CA LYS A 175 26.31 -20.55 18.52
C LYS A 175 26.35 -20.50 16.98
N MET A 176 27.51 -20.19 16.40
CA MET A 176 27.68 -20.12 14.94
C MET A 176 27.53 -21.50 14.30
N ILE A 177 28.08 -22.53 14.95
CA ILE A 177 27.95 -23.93 14.52
C ILE A 177 26.49 -24.37 14.51
N ASP A 178 25.73 -24.02 15.56
CA ASP A 178 24.31 -24.36 15.64
C ASP A 178 23.50 -23.62 14.56
N SER A 179 23.79 -22.34 14.28
CA SER A 179 23.19 -21.58 13.16
C SER A 179 23.52 -22.18 11.80
N MET A 180 24.79 -22.54 11.54
CA MET A 180 25.22 -23.20 10.30
C MET A 180 24.52 -24.55 10.10
N THR A 181 24.37 -25.33 11.18
CA THR A 181 23.68 -26.62 11.16
C THR A 181 22.17 -26.44 10.89
N LYS A 182 21.56 -25.40 11.47
CA LYS A 182 20.15 -25.07 11.29
C LYS A 182 19.85 -24.67 9.84
N GLU A 183 20.69 -23.84 9.24
CA GLU A 183 20.57 -23.40 7.85
C GLU A 183 21.10 -24.42 6.83
N ARG A 184 21.65 -25.55 7.30
CA ARG A 184 22.21 -26.64 6.48
C ARG A 184 23.22 -26.12 5.44
N VAL A 185 24.16 -25.32 5.91
CA VAL A 185 25.24 -24.77 5.08
C VAL A 185 26.24 -25.88 4.74
N MET A 186 26.63 -25.95 3.48
CA MET A 186 27.53 -26.95 2.90
C MET A 186 28.67 -26.27 2.14
N ALA A 187 29.74 -27.01 1.87
CA ALA A 187 30.79 -26.56 0.98
C ALA A 187 30.25 -26.26 -0.43
N GLY A 188 30.63 -25.12 -0.98
CA GLY A 188 30.15 -24.56 -2.24
C GLY A 188 28.91 -23.66 -2.11
N ASP A 189 28.37 -23.46 -0.91
CA ASP A 189 27.30 -22.46 -0.71
C ASP A 189 27.88 -21.05 -0.64
N VAL A 190 27.16 -20.07 -1.18
CA VAL A 190 27.44 -18.64 -1.00
C VAL A 190 26.57 -18.15 0.15
N ILE A 191 27.21 -17.65 1.21
CA ILE A 191 26.55 -17.22 2.44
C ILE A 191 26.87 -15.77 2.75
N SER A 192 25.95 -15.14 3.47
CA SER A 192 26.11 -13.82 4.08
C SER A 192 25.96 -13.97 5.59
N ILE A 193 26.97 -13.56 6.35
CA ILE A 193 27.01 -13.62 7.81
C ILE A 193 27.03 -12.19 8.33
N ASP A 194 25.99 -11.81 9.06
CA ASP A 194 26.01 -10.57 9.82
C ASP A 194 26.77 -10.80 11.14
N LYS A 195 27.88 -10.07 11.31
CA LYS A 195 28.79 -10.22 12.45
C LYS A 195 28.17 -9.78 13.77
N SER A 196 27.23 -8.84 13.72
CA SER A 196 26.58 -8.28 14.90
C SER A 196 25.47 -9.21 15.42
N SER A 197 24.62 -9.71 14.52
CA SER A 197 23.49 -10.57 14.87
C SER A 197 23.83 -12.07 14.91
N GLY A 198 24.91 -12.47 14.24
CA GLY A 198 25.26 -13.87 14.02
C GLY A 198 24.26 -14.62 13.13
N LYS A 199 23.40 -13.89 12.41
CA LYS A 199 22.45 -14.46 11.45
C LYS A 199 23.20 -14.86 10.18
N ILE A 200 22.98 -16.09 9.75
CA ILE A 200 23.55 -16.67 8.54
C ILE A 200 22.44 -16.76 7.51
N THR A 201 22.68 -16.23 6.32
CA THR A 201 21.72 -16.26 5.22
C THR A 201 22.35 -16.93 4.01
N LYS A 202 21.74 -18.00 3.52
CA LYS A 202 22.20 -18.73 2.34
C LYS A 202 21.69 -18.01 1.08
N LEU A 203 22.59 -17.33 0.38
CA LEU A 203 22.26 -16.58 -0.85
C LEU A 203 22.03 -17.52 -2.03
N GLY A 204 22.79 -18.62 -2.07
CA GLY A 204 22.65 -19.64 -3.09
C GLY A 204 23.86 -20.57 -3.11
N ARG A 205 24.08 -21.23 -4.24
CA ARG A 205 25.19 -22.16 -4.45
C ARG A 205 26.10 -21.68 -5.57
N SER A 206 27.41 -21.86 -5.41
CA SER A 206 28.38 -21.45 -6.43
C SER A 206 28.24 -22.30 -7.70
N TYR A 207 28.40 -21.66 -8.85
CA TYR A 207 28.38 -22.35 -10.15
C TYR A 207 29.50 -23.40 -10.27
N ALA A 208 30.66 -23.14 -9.66
CA ALA A 208 31.85 -23.97 -9.77
C ALA A 208 31.71 -25.35 -9.10
N ARG A 209 30.90 -25.47 -8.04
CA ARG A 209 30.68 -26.70 -7.25
C ARG A 209 29.34 -27.38 -7.55
N SER A 210 28.64 -26.95 -8.60
CA SER A 210 27.29 -27.43 -8.95
C SER A 210 27.23 -28.91 -9.38
N ARG A 211 28.35 -29.49 -9.83
CA ARG A 211 28.43 -30.87 -10.35
C ARG A 211 28.72 -31.95 -9.32
N ASP A 212 29.18 -31.58 -8.12
CA ASP A 212 29.67 -32.53 -7.11
C ASP A 212 28.54 -33.19 -6.30
N TYR A 213 27.28 -32.78 -6.48
CA TYR A 213 26.14 -33.27 -5.70
C TYR A 213 24.97 -33.72 -6.59
N ASP A 214 24.73 -35.03 -6.58
CA ASP A 214 23.76 -35.74 -7.44
C ASP A 214 22.29 -35.59 -6.97
N ALA A 215 22.06 -35.08 -5.75
CA ALA A 215 20.73 -34.89 -5.16
C ALA A 215 20.42 -33.40 -4.91
N MET A 216 20.39 -32.60 -5.97
CA MET A 216 19.96 -31.20 -5.90
C MET A 216 18.44 -31.12 -5.78
N GLY A 217 17.93 -30.42 -4.76
CA GLY A 217 16.52 -30.02 -4.72
C GLY A 217 16.21 -28.98 -5.80
N ALA A 218 14.96 -29.00 -6.30
CA ALA A 218 14.50 -28.14 -7.40
C ALA A 218 14.63 -26.62 -7.13
N ASP A 219 14.84 -26.20 -5.89
CA ASP A 219 14.89 -24.79 -5.45
C ASP A 219 16.32 -24.23 -5.23
N THR A 220 17.37 -24.93 -5.66
CA THR A 220 18.75 -24.43 -5.46
C THR A 220 19.07 -23.27 -6.42
N LYS A 221 19.08 -22.05 -5.90
CA LYS A 221 19.50 -20.84 -6.65
C LYS A 221 21.02 -20.83 -6.82
N PHE A 222 21.50 -20.72 -8.05
CA PHE A 222 22.92 -20.59 -8.34
C PHE A 222 23.35 -19.13 -8.39
N VAL A 223 24.39 -18.80 -7.63
CA VAL A 223 24.92 -17.44 -7.47
C VAL A 223 26.42 -17.47 -7.78
N GLN A 224 26.93 -16.38 -8.35
CA GLN A 224 28.37 -16.25 -8.60
C GLN A 224 29.12 -16.02 -7.29
N CYS A 225 30.41 -16.37 -7.27
CA CYS A 225 31.27 -16.09 -6.12
C CYS A 225 31.35 -14.57 -5.94
N PRO A 226 31.13 -14.04 -4.73
CA PRO A 226 31.25 -12.61 -4.48
C PRO A 226 32.66 -12.09 -4.80
N GLU A 227 32.73 -10.88 -5.35
CA GLU A 227 33.98 -10.19 -5.69
C GLU A 227 34.37 -9.18 -4.59
N GLY A 228 35.66 -8.89 -4.44
CA GLY A 228 36.17 -7.93 -3.47
C GLY A 228 36.49 -8.51 -2.09
N GLU A 229 36.50 -7.61 -1.10
CA GLU A 229 36.80 -7.95 0.29
C GLU A 229 35.70 -8.81 0.92
N LEU A 230 36.10 -9.81 1.71
CA LEU A 230 35.18 -10.70 2.43
C LEU A 230 34.30 -9.96 3.44
N GLN A 231 34.83 -8.93 4.10
CA GLN A 231 34.12 -8.17 5.12
C GLN A 231 33.73 -6.80 4.57
N VAL A 232 32.44 -6.63 4.31
CA VAL A 232 31.88 -5.40 3.76
C VAL A 232 31.04 -4.71 4.83
N ARG A 233 31.25 -3.40 5.00
CA ARG A 233 30.33 -2.56 5.77
C ARG A 233 29.17 -2.16 4.88
N LYS A 234 27.96 -2.60 5.23
CA LYS A 234 26.74 -2.19 4.53
C LYS A 234 25.90 -1.32 5.46
N GLU A 235 25.56 -0.13 4.99
CA GLU A 235 24.52 0.68 5.61
C GLU A 235 23.17 0.14 5.19
N ILE A 236 22.41 -0.37 6.16
CA ILE A 236 21.03 -0.82 5.94
C ILE A 236 20.10 0.28 6.44
N ILE A 237 19.24 0.75 5.54
CA ILE A 237 18.24 1.76 5.85
C ILE A 237 16.93 1.04 6.14
N HIS A 238 16.49 1.11 7.40
CA HIS A 238 15.17 0.61 7.81
C HIS A 238 14.20 1.76 7.94
N THR A 239 13.01 1.63 7.37
CA THR A 239 11.94 2.61 7.56
C THR A 239 10.80 1.92 8.29
N VAL A 240 10.47 2.43 9.48
CA VAL A 240 9.46 1.87 10.38
C VAL A 240 8.50 2.99 10.77
N SER A 241 7.21 2.71 10.84
CA SER A 241 6.23 3.70 11.29
C SER A 241 6.24 3.88 12.81
N LEU A 242 5.84 5.06 13.31
CA LEU A 242 5.71 5.28 14.75
C LEU A 242 4.72 4.30 15.40
N HIS A 243 3.66 3.92 14.68
CA HIS A 243 2.69 2.96 15.17
C HIS A 243 3.29 1.55 15.38
N GLU A 244 4.16 1.10 14.48
CA GLU A 244 4.84 -0.20 14.65
C GLU A 244 5.74 -0.19 15.89
N ILE A 245 6.48 0.91 16.12
CA ILE A 245 7.30 1.10 17.31
C ILE A 245 6.42 1.07 18.57
N ASP A 246 5.25 1.73 18.55
CA ASP A 246 4.31 1.70 19.67
C ASP A 246 3.84 0.28 20.01
N VAL A 247 3.37 -0.48 19.01
CA VAL A 247 2.81 -1.81 19.23
C VAL A 247 3.88 -2.77 19.75
N ILE A 248 5.09 -2.71 19.18
CA ILE A 248 6.22 -3.55 19.60
C ILE A 248 6.59 -3.28 21.06
N ASN A 249 6.63 -2.00 21.47
CA ASN A 249 7.02 -1.64 22.84
C ASN A 249 5.87 -1.75 23.85
N SER A 250 4.62 -1.83 23.40
CA SER A 250 3.46 -1.95 24.29
C SER A 250 3.21 -3.37 24.81
N ARG A 251 3.65 -4.43 24.10
CA ARG A 251 3.37 -5.83 24.46
C ARG A 251 4.60 -6.71 24.28
N SER A 252 4.75 -7.73 25.15
CA SER A 252 5.85 -8.72 25.08
C SER A 252 5.87 -9.55 23.78
N GLN A 253 4.72 -9.71 23.11
CA GLN A 253 4.59 -10.26 21.75
C GLN A 253 3.98 -9.24 20.78
N GLY A 254 4.30 -7.95 20.94
CA GLY A 254 3.75 -6.87 20.10
C GLY A 254 3.99 -7.07 18.59
N PHE A 255 5.09 -7.72 18.21
CA PHE A 255 5.35 -8.04 16.80
C PHE A 255 4.27 -8.91 16.16
N LEU A 256 3.77 -9.94 16.86
CA LEU A 256 2.72 -10.81 16.31
C LEU A 256 1.38 -10.06 16.18
N ALA A 257 1.11 -9.12 17.10
CA ALA A 257 -0.09 -8.30 17.08
C ALA A 257 -0.19 -7.41 15.83
N LEU A 258 0.94 -7.00 15.25
CA LEU A 258 0.97 -6.27 13.97
C LEU A 258 0.38 -7.09 12.82
N PHE A 259 0.53 -8.41 12.86
CA PHE A 259 0.01 -9.31 11.81
C PHE A 259 -1.40 -9.81 12.10
N SER A 260 -1.76 -9.97 13.37
CA SER A 260 -3.11 -10.43 13.75
C SER A 260 -4.15 -9.32 13.75
N GLY A 261 -3.74 -8.05 13.77
CA GLY A 261 -4.65 -6.89 13.90
C GLY A 261 -5.13 -6.65 15.33
N ASP A 262 -4.79 -7.53 16.28
CA ASP A 262 -5.13 -7.41 17.70
C ASP A 262 -4.14 -6.48 18.44
N THR A 263 -4.05 -5.24 17.97
CA THR A 263 -3.19 -4.23 18.60
C THR A 263 -3.84 -3.69 19.88
N GLY A 264 -5.18 -3.64 19.92
CA GLY A 264 -5.95 -3.00 20.99
C GLY A 264 -5.62 -1.51 21.16
N GLU A 265 -5.98 -0.94 22.31
CA GLU A 265 -5.64 0.45 22.65
C GLU A 265 -4.25 0.55 23.30
N ILE A 266 -3.44 1.50 22.80
CA ILE A 266 -2.09 1.73 23.31
C ILE A 266 -2.10 2.86 24.32
N ARG A 267 -1.46 2.63 25.48
CA ARG A 267 -1.34 3.65 26.54
C ARG A 267 -0.56 4.87 26.06
N SER A 268 -1.01 6.07 26.44
CA SER A 268 -0.33 7.33 26.10
C SER A 268 1.10 7.39 26.66
N GLU A 269 1.35 6.86 27.85
CA GLU A 269 2.68 6.83 28.47
C GLU A 269 3.74 6.17 27.58
N VAL A 270 3.37 5.08 26.88
CA VAL A 270 4.26 4.38 25.95
C VAL A 270 4.55 5.27 24.73
N ARG A 271 3.53 5.95 24.21
CA ARG A 271 3.69 6.88 23.07
C ARG A 271 4.58 8.06 23.43
N ASP A 272 4.42 8.62 24.62
CA ASP A 272 5.22 9.76 25.09
C ASP A 272 6.69 9.34 25.25
N GLN A 273 6.95 8.18 25.85
CA GLN A 273 8.31 7.62 25.93
C GLN A 273 8.94 7.39 24.55
N ILE A 274 8.16 6.89 23.59
CA ILE A 274 8.64 6.68 22.22
C ILE A 274 8.91 8.01 21.53
N ASN A 275 8.03 9.00 21.68
CA ASN A 275 8.23 10.33 21.11
C ASN A 275 9.53 10.96 21.62
N THR A 276 9.82 10.85 22.92
CA THR A 276 11.09 11.32 23.49
C THR A 276 12.29 10.60 22.88
N LYS A 277 12.26 9.26 22.80
CA LYS A 277 13.35 8.47 22.21
C LYS A 277 13.57 8.77 20.72
N VAL A 278 12.50 8.97 19.97
CA VAL A 278 12.60 9.31 18.54
C VAL A 278 13.15 10.73 18.36
N ALA A 279 12.81 11.66 19.26
CA ALA A 279 13.42 12.99 19.29
C ALA A 279 14.92 12.91 19.62
N GLU A 280 15.31 12.12 20.61
CA GLU A 280 16.73 11.86 20.94
C GLU A 280 17.48 11.26 19.74
N TRP A 281 16.92 10.25 19.05
CA TRP A 281 17.54 9.66 17.86
C TRP A 281 17.67 10.65 16.70
N LYS A 282 16.73 11.59 16.57
CA LYS A 282 16.79 12.68 15.59
C LYS A 282 17.90 13.67 15.95
N GLU A 283 18.04 14.05 17.22
CA GLU A 283 19.10 14.95 17.69
C GLU A 283 20.50 14.32 17.58
N GLU A 284 20.62 13.02 17.84
CA GLU A 284 21.86 12.25 17.67
C GLU A 284 22.19 11.96 16.20
N GLY A 285 21.29 12.23 15.26
CA GLY A 285 21.45 11.93 13.83
C GLY A 285 21.39 10.43 13.49
N LYS A 286 20.93 9.58 14.40
CA LYS A 286 20.74 8.13 14.18
C LYS A 286 19.45 7.81 13.41
N ALA A 287 18.47 8.70 13.48
CA ALA A 287 17.21 8.55 12.78
C ALA A 287 16.75 9.85 12.10
N GLU A 288 16.05 9.69 10.98
CA GLU A 288 15.39 10.76 10.24
C GLU A 288 13.87 10.54 10.29
N ILE A 289 13.10 11.57 10.64
CA ILE A 289 11.64 11.48 10.62
C ILE A 289 11.14 11.88 9.25
N ILE A 290 10.34 11.01 8.65
CA ILE A 290 9.72 11.20 7.34
C ILE A 290 8.22 11.45 7.55
N PRO A 291 7.74 12.69 7.36
CA PRO A 291 6.31 12.95 7.38
C PRO A 291 5.68 12.30 6.15
N GLY A 292 4.78 11.35 6.38
CA GLY A 292 4.02 10.70 5.33
C GLY A 292 2.71 11.41 5.00
N VAL A 293 1.80 10.64 4.42
CA VAL A 293 0.49 11.09 3.96
C VAL A 293 -0.59 10.21 4.58
N LEU A 294 -1.54 10.85 5.25
CA LEU A 294 -2.78 10.25 5.71
C LEU A 294 -3.90 10.63 4.74
N PHE A 295 -4.40 9.68 3.96
CA PHE A 295 -5.54 9.87 3.09
C PHE A 295 -6.82 9.33 3.74
N ILE A 296 -7.80 10.20 3.96
CA ILE A 296 -9.12 9.86 4.52
C ILE A 296 -10.18 9.96 3.42
N ASP A 297 -10.70 8.82 2.97
CA ASP A 297 -11.81 8.80 2.01
C ASP A 297 -13.16 8.97 2.73
N GLU A 298 -14.13 9.52 2.00
CA GLU A 298 -15.50 9.76 2.46
C GLU A 298 -15.58 10.53 3.80
N VAL A 299 -14.79 11.60 3.94
CA VAL A 299 -14.64 12.36 5.21
C VAL A 299 -15.96 12.84 5.83
N HIS A 300 -17.00 13.05 5.02
CA HIS A 300 -18.34 13.41 5.47
C HIS A 300 -19.01 12.35 6.37
N MET A 301 -18.45 11.14 6.44
CA MET A 301 -18.91 10.06 7.32
C MET A 301 -18.32 10.14 8.73
N LEU A 302 -17.34 11.01 8.98
CA LEU A 302 -16.83 11.30 10.32
C LEU A 302 -17.82 12.11 11.15
N ASP A 303 -17.69 12.00 12.47
CA ASP A 303 -18.44 12.81 13.42
C ASP A 303 -17.65 14.03 13.92
N ILE A 304 -18.35 14.91 14.64
CA ILE A 304 -17.75 16.13 15.19
C ILE A 304 -16.60 15.86 16.18
N GLU A 305 -16.61 14.73 16.89
CA GLU A 305 -15.55 14.35 17.82
C GLU A 305 -14.26 14.00 17.06
N CYS A 306 -14.38 13.27 15.94
CA CYS A 306 -13.27 12.98 15.04
C CYS A 306 -12.65 14.27 14.49
N PHE A 307 -13.47 15.22 14.03
CA PHE A 307 -12.96 16.51 13.54
C PHE A 307 -12.26 17.32 14.63
N SER A 308 -12.78 17.31 15.86
CA SER A 308 -12.14 17.96 17.01
C SER A 308 -10.76 17.34 17.30
N TYR A 309 -10.66 16.01 17.21
CA TYR A 309 -9.38 15.30 17.35
C TYR A 309 -8.40 15.66 16.22
N VAL A 310 -8.84 15.60 14.96
CA VAL A 310 -8.01 15.92 13.77
C VAL A 310 -7.49 17.36 13.85
N ASN A 311 -8.32 18.31 14.28
CA ASN A 311 -7.92 19.71 14.47
C ASN A 311 -6.74 19.85 15.42
N ARG A 312 -6.78 19.16 16.56
CA ARG A 312 -5.69 19.16 17.53
C ARG A 312 -4.46 18.40 17.01
N ALA A 313 -4.67 17.27 16.33
CA ALA A 313 -3.58 16.45 15.82
C ALA A 313 -2.78 17.16 14.71
N LEU A 314 -3.44 18.00 13.90
CA LEU A 314 -2.77 18.82 12.89
C LEU A 314 -1.84 19.88 13.50
N GLU A 315 -2.06 20.33 14.73
CA GLU A 315 -1.18 21.31 15.39
C GLU A 315 0.14 20.71 15.88
N ALA A 316 0.28 19.37 15.87
CA ALA A 316 1.51 18.72 16.27
C ALA A 316 2.64 18.95 15.25
N GLU A 317 3.87 19.12 15.74
CA GLU A 317 5.06 19.37 14.90
C GLU A 317 5.32 18.22 13.91
N LEU A 318 5.06 16.98 14.31
CA LEU A 318 5.27 15.77 13.52
C LEU A 318 4.02 15.34 12.73
N ALA A 319 3.03 16.22 12.57
CA ALA A 319 1.79 15.86 11.88
C ALA A 319 2.05 15.49 10.40
N PRO A 320 1.55 14.35 9.92
CA PRO A 320 1.62 13.99 8.51
C PRO A 320 0.71 14.89 7.67
N ILE A 321 0.88 14.86 6.35
CA ILE A 321 -0.02 15.57 5.44
C ILE A 321 -1.37 14.84 5.46
N VAL A 322 -2.42 15.52 5.92
CA VAL A 322 -3.77 14.97 5.89
C VAL A 322 -4.46 15.39 4.61
N ILE A 323 -4.77 14.41 3.75
CA ILE A 323 -5.56 14.59 2.53
C ILE A 323 -6.91 13.93 2.76
N MET A 324 -8.00 14.67 2.56
CA MET A 324 -9.36 14.17 2.73
C MET A 324 -10.08 14.22 1.38
N ALA A 325 -10.98 13.28 1.15
CA ALA A 325 -11.86 13.30 -0.01
C ALA A 325 -13.33 13.40 0.41
N SER A 326 -14.07 14.29 -0.26
CA SER A 326 -15.53 14.36 -0.14
C SER A 326 -16.19 14.36 -1.51
N ASN A 327 -17.27 13.59 -1.62
CA ASN A 327 -18.15 13.54 -2.79
C ASN A 327 -19.48 14.27 -2.55
N ARG A 328 -19.71 14.83 -1.35
CA ARG A 328 -20.94 15.55 -1.01
C ARG A 328 -20.72 17.06 -1.03
N GLY A 329 -21.68 17.80 -1.58
CA GLY A 329 -21.69 19.26 -1.61
C GLY A 329 -22.14 19.85 -0.27
N GLN A 330 -23.36 19.51 0.16
CA GLN A 330 -23.83 19.76 1.52
C GLN A 330 -24.18 18.44 2.20
N ALA A 331 -23.75 18.28 3.44
CA ALA A 331 -24.06 17.11 4.25
C ALA A 331 -24.23 17.52 5.71
N LYS A 332 -24.97 16.71 6.45
CA LYS A 332 -25.13 16.87 7.89
C LYS A 332 -23.87 16.38 8.59
N ILE A 333 -23.31 17.18 9.48
CA ILE A 333 -22.18 16.73 10.32
C ILE A 333 -22.73 15.70 11.31
N ARG A 334 -22.19 14.49 11.30
CA ARG A 334 -22.66 13.43 12.19
C ARG A 334 -22.42 13.82 13.66
N GLY A 335 -23.40 13.57 14.50
CA GLY A 335 -23.43 14.04 15.90
C GLY A 335 -24.06 15.42 16.09
N THR A 336 -24.38 16.16 15.02
CA THR A 336 -25.05 17.47 15.10
C THR A 336 -26.40 17.47 14.38
N SER A 337 -27.14 18.59 14.39
CA SER A 337 -28.40 18.77 13.67
C SER A 337 -28.29 19.61 12.39
N TYR A 338 -27.19 20.34 12.18
CA TYR A 338 -27.06 21.31 11.09
C TYR A 338 -26.32 20.75 9.87
N LEU A 339 -26.59 21.35 8.72
CA LEU A 339 -25.94 21.07 7.44
C LEU A 339 -24.72 21.98 7.28
N SER A 340 -23.65 21.45 6.69
CA SER A 340 -22.46 22.22 6.36
C SER A 340 -21.89 21.82 4.99
N PRO A 341 -21.06 22.69 4.37
CA PRO A 341 -20.32 22.34 3.16
C PRO A 341 -19.47 21.10 3.40
N HIS A 342 -19.56 20.13 2.50
CA HIS A 342 -18.84 18.86 2.54
C HIS A 342 -19.07 17.98 3.78
N GLY A 343 -19.98 18.35 4.68
CA GLY A 343 -20.18 17.68 5.96
C GLY A 343 -19.05 17.95 6.97
N LEU A 344 -18.32 19.06 6.81
CA LEU A 344 -17.22 19.47 7.68
C LEU A 344 -17.64 20.61 8.61
N PRO A 345 -17.14 20.67 9.85
CA PRO A 345 -17.29 21.84 10.72
C PRO A 345 -16.69 23.10 10.07
N LEU A 346 -17.30 24.26 10.30
CA LEU A 346 -16.87 25.53 9.68
C LEU A 346 -15.46 25.95 10.15
N ASP A 347 -15.16 25.74 11.42
CA ASP A 347 -13.84 25.96 12.03
C ASP A 347 -12.76 25.06 11.41
N PHE A 348 -13.14 23.84 11.03
CA PHE A 348 -12.25 22.93 10.31
C PHE A 348 -12.04 23.40 8.86
N LEU A 349 -13.09 23.89 8.20
CA LEU A 349 -13.01 24.39 6.82
C LEU A 349 -12.03 25.56 6.65
N ASP A 350 -11.88 26.41 7.66
CA ASP A 350 -10.92 27.52 7.64
C ASP A 350 -9.46 27.05 7.61
N ARG A 351 -9.19 25.81 8.05
CA ARG A 351 -7.85 25.20 8.08
C ARG A 351 -7.54 24.35 6.85
N VAL A 352 -8.53 24.02 6.02
CA VAL A 352 -8.33 23.14 4.86
C VAL A 352 -8.11 23.91 3.56
N VAL A 353 -7.20 23.40 2.74
CA VAL A 353 -7.05 23.85 1.35
C VAL A 353 -7.95 23.00 0.46
N ILE A 354 -8.95 23.61 -0.18
CA ILE A 354 -9.91 22.89 -1.02
C ILE A 354 -9.41 22.83 -2.47
N VAL A 355 -9.21 21.62 -2.98
CA VAL A 355 -8.92 21.33 -4.39
C VAL A 355 -10.17 20.72 -5.02
N SER A 356 -10.74 21.39 -6.01
CA SER A 356 -11.90 20.87 -6.73
C SER A 356 -11.49 20.04 -7.96
N THR A 357 -12.18 18.93 -8.16
CA THR A 357 -12.07 18.09 -9.36
C THR A 357 -13.31 18.26 -10.24
N GLN A 358 -13.14 18.08 -11.55
CA GLN A 358 -14.20 18.27 -12.54
C GLN A 358 -14.63 16.95 -13.17
N THR A 359 -15.76 16.91 -13.86
CA THR A 359 -16.15 15.74 -14.66
C THR A 359 -15.25 15.61 -15.88
N TYR A 360 -14.90 14.38 -16.24
CA TYR A 360 -14.07 14.11 -17.41
C TYR A 360 -14.83 14.29 -18.73
N ASN A 361 -14.11 14.72 -19.77
CA ASN A 361 -14.61 14.75 -21.13
C ASN A 361 -14.55 13.37 -21.81
N ALA A 362 -15.22 13.21 -22.95
CA ALA A 362 -15.26 11.96 -23.72
C ALA A 362 -13.86 11.39 -24.01
N ASP A 363 -12.97 12.26 -24.50
CA ASP A 363 -11.62 11.88 -24.90
C ASP A 363 -10.76 11.48 -23.69
N GLU A 364 -10.94 12.16 -22.56
CA GLU A 364 -10.27 11.81 -21.30
C GLU A 364 -10.76 10.46 -20.79
N ILE A 365 -12.07 10.19 -20.80
CA ILE A 365 -12.64 8.89 -20.43
C ILE A 365 -12.07 7.79 -21.31
N ARG A 366 -12.02 8.00 -22.63
CA ARG A 366 -11.45 7.04 -23.58
C ARG A 366 -9.99 6.72 -23.26
N GLN A 367 -9.18 7.75 -23.00
CA GLN A 367 -7.77 7.57 -22.64
C GLN A 367 -7.61 6.85 -21.30
N ILE A 368 -8.42 7.17 -20.29
CA ILE A 368 -8.37 6.49 -18.99
C ILE A 368 -8.70 5.00 -19.15
N LEU A 369 -9.77 4.68 -19.90
CA LEU A 369 -10.16 3.28 -20.15
C LEU A 369 -9.09 2.53 -20.96
N ALA A 370 -8.42 3.21 -21.90
CA ALA A 370 -7.31 2.62 -22.65
C ALA A 370 -6.11 2.29 -21.74
N ILE A 371 -5.73 3.21 -20.84
CA ILE A 371 -4.65 2.96 -19.86
C ILE A 371 -5.04 1.80 -18.92
N ARG A 372 -6.31 1.75 -18.48
CA ARG A 372 -6.80 0.64 -17.65
C ARG A 372 -6.74 -0.70 -18.36
N ALA A 373 -7.14 -0.75 -19.63
CA ALA A 373 -7.04 -1.96 -20.44
C ALA A 373 -5.58 -2.40 -20.64
N GLN A 374 -4.65 -1.45 -20.84
CA GLN A 374 -3.22 -1.75 -20.94
C GLN A 374 -2.65 -2.29 -19.62
N GLU A 375 -3.02 -1.69 -18.49
CA GLU A 375 -2.58 -2.16 -17.16
C GLU A 375 -3.13 -3.55 -16.85
N GLU A 376 -4.33 -3.87 -17.32
CA GLU A 376 -4.95 -5.20 -17.19
C GLU A 376 -4.51 -6.19 -18.28
N GLU A 377 -3.63 -5.79 -19.21
CA GLU A 377 -3.18 -6.60 -20.36
C GLU A 377 -4.33 -7.12 -21.25
N ILE A 378 -5.36 -6.28 -21.45
CA ILE A 378 -6.56 -6.60 -22.21
C ILE A 378 -6.56 -5.87 -23.56
N ASP A 379 -6.56 -6.64 -24.65
CA ASP A 379 -6.70 -6.12 -26.01
C ASP A 379 -8.17 -5.76 -26.29
N LEU A 380 -8.44 -4.46 -26.47
CA LEU A 380 -9.75 -3.92 -26.83
C LEU A 380 -9.79 -3.48 -28.30
N SER A 381 -10.82 -3.91 -29.02
CA SER A 381 -11.07 -3.36 -30.35
C SER A 381 -11.43 -1.87 -30.30
N PRO A 382 -11.07 -1.07 -31.32
CA PRO A 382 -11.36 0.37 -31.34
C PRO A 382 -12.86 0.68 -31.16
N ASP A 383 -13.73 -0.15 -31.74
CA ASP A 383 -15.18 -0.02 -31.63
C ASP A 383 -15.69 -0.39 -30.23
N ALA A 384 -15.11 -1.41 -29.60
CA ALA A 384 -15.43 -1.76 -28.21
C ALA A 384 -15.02 -0.64 -27.26
N LEU A 385 -13.85 -0.04 -27.46
CA LEU A 385 -13.39 1.12 -26.66
C LEU A 385 -14.31 2.33 -26.85
N ALA A 386 -14.80 2.59 -28.07
CA ALA A 386 -15.77 3.64 -28.33
C ALA A 386 -17.09 3.40 -27.60
N LEU A 387 -17.61 2.16 -27.62
CA LEU A 387 -18.82 1.79 -26.88
C LEU A 387 -18.62 1.93 -25.36
N LEU A 388 -17.49 1.45 -24.83
CA LEU A 388 -17.13 1.60 -23.41
C LEU A 388 -17.04 3.06 -22.99
N THR A 389 -16.49 3.93 -23.85
CA THR A 389 -16.42 5.37 -23.61
C THR A 389 -17.82 5.97 -23.46
N LYS A 390 -18.74 5.60 -24.36
CA LYS A 390 -20.15 6.03 -24.28
C LYS A 390 -20.83 5.53 -23.00
N ILE A 391 -20.61 4.27 -22.63
CA ILE A 391 -21.10 3.71 -21.37
C ILE A 391 -20.54 4.51 -20.17
N GLY A 392 -19.25 4.85 -20.18
CA GLY A 392 -18.61 5.64 -19.14
C GLY A 392 -19.16 7.07 -18.99
N GLN A 393 -19.63 7.67 -20.08
CA GLN A 393 -20.30 8.98 -20.06
C GLN A 393 -21.72 8.92 -19.50
N GLU A 394 -22.51 7.92 -19.90
CA GLU A 394 -23.91 7.79 -19.48
C GLU A 394 -24.05 7.26 -18.05
N SER A 395 -23.06 6.50 -17.57
CA SER A 395 -23.05 5.89 -16.25
C SER A 395 -21.93 6.47 -15.36
N ASN A 396 -20.92 5.68 -15.01
CA ASN A 396 -19.74 6.15 -14.31
C ASN A 396 -18.48 5.38 -14.75
N LEU A 397 -17.32 6.01 -14.55
CA LEU A 397 -16.02 5.46 -14.96
C LEU A 397 -15.68 4.14 -14.24
N ARG A 398 -16.11 3.98 -12.98
CA ARG A 398 -15.88 2.76 -12.19
C ARG A 398 -16.62 1.55 -12.80
N TYR A 399 -17.86 1.75 -13.20
CA TYR A 399 -18.68 0.74 -13.87
C TYR A 399 -18.08 0.40 -15.24
N ALA A 400 -17.71 1.40 -16.05
CA ALA A 400 -17.05 1.14 -17.34
C ALA A 400 -15.74 0.36 -17.18
N SER A 401 -14.93 0.66 -16.15
CA SER A 401 -13.72 -0.11 -15.84
C SER A 401 -14.03 -1.56 -15.46
N ASN A 402 -15.06 -1.81 -14.66
CA ASN A 402 -15.46 -3.19 -14.32
C ASN A 402 -15.97 -3.96 -15.55
N ILE A 403 -16.62 -3.26 -16.49
CA ILE A 403 -17.08 -3.87 -17.74
C ILE A 403 -15.89 -4.39 -18.56
N ILE A 404 -14.75 -3.69 -18.60
CA ILE A 404 -13.53 -4.17 -19.28
C ILE A 404 -13.16 -5.59 -18.83
N THR A 405 -13.05 -5.81 -17.52
CA THR A 405 -12.67 -7.11 -16.95
C THR A 405 -13.72 -8.20 -17.27
N THR A 406 -15.01 -7.88 -17.13
CA THR A 406 -16.07 -8.87 -17.44
C THR A 406 -16.14 -9.21 -18.94
N SER A 407 -15.96 -8.22 -19.82
CA SER A 407 -15.95 -8.42 -21.27
C SER A 407 -14.73 -9.22 -21.71
N HIS A 408 -13.59 -9.05 -21.03
CA HIS A 408 -12.43 -9.90 -21.24
C HIS A 408 -12.72 -11.37 -20.91
N LEU A 409 -13.35 -11.66 -19.77
CA LEU A 409 -13.75 -13.03 -19.41
C LEU A 409 -14.75 -13.64 -20.41
N LEU A 410 -15.68 -12.84 -20.94
CA LEU A 410 -16.59 -13.28 -22.00
C LEU A 410 -15.83 -13.59 -23.31
N SER A 411 -14.85 -12.76 -23.68
CA SER A 411 -14.00 -12.96 -24.85
C SER A 411 -13.15 -14.25 -24.72
N GLN A 412 -12.62 -14.53 -23.53
CA GLN A 412 -11.88 -15.75 -23.22
C GLN A 412 -12.80 -16.98 -23.34
N LYS A 413 -14.06 -16.88 -22.88
CA LYS A 413 -15.04 -17.97 -22.99
C LYS A 413 -15.32 -18.35 -24.44
N ARG A 414 -15.35 -17.38 -25.37
CA ARG A 414 -15.43 -17.63 -26.82
C ARG A 414 -14.08 -17.93 -27.49
N LYS A 415 -13.00 -18.03 -26.71
CA LYS A 415 -11.61 -18.25 -27.16
C LYS A 415 -11.11 -17.19 -28.15
N ALA A 416 -11.56 -15.95 -27.98
CA ALA A 416 -11.06 -14.83 -28.77
C ALA A 416 -9.87 -14.17 -28.09
N LYS A 417 -8.99 -13.56 -28.89
CA LYS A 417 -7.82 -12.83 -28.40
C LYS A 417 -8.16 -11.39 -27.99
N GLU A 418 -9.05 -10.76 -28.74
CA GLU A 418 -9.42 -9.35 -28.58
C GLU A 418 -10.90 -9.22 -28.18
N VAL A 419 -11.20 -8.26 -27.30
CA VAL A 419 -12.57 -7.95 -26.87
C VAL A 419 -13.31 -7.19 -27.97
N SER A 420 -14.46 -7.73 -28.34
CA SER A 420 -15.34 -7.19 -29.39
C SER A 420 -16.50 -6.40 -28.79
N VAL A 421 -17.20 -5.65 -29.63
CA VAL A 421 -18.41 -4.92 -29.25
C VAL A 421 -19.47 -5.84 -28.65
N ASP A 422 -19.62 -7.07 -29.17
CA ASP A 422 -20.60 -8.04 -28.70
C ASP A 422 -20.34 -8.48 -27.26
N ASP A 423 -19.07 -8.60 -26.86
CA ASP A 423 -18.70 -8.93 -25.48
C ASP A 423 -19.08 -7.79 -24.53
N VAL A 424 -18.83 -6.54 -24.93
CA VAL A 424 -19.20 -5.35 -24.15
C VAL A 424 -20.71 -5.23 -24.02
N GLN A 425 -21.45 -5.41 -25.11
CA GLN A 425 -22.92 -5.40 -25.08
C GLN A 425 -23.47 -6.49 -24.17
N ARG A 426 -22.89 -7.70 -24.24
CA ARG A 426 -23.30 -8.81 -23.39
C ARG A 426 -22.99 -8.54 -21.92
N SER A 427 -21.81 -8.02 -21.59
CA SER A 427 -21.48 -7.58 -20.22
C SER A 427 -22.45 -6.51 -19.73
N PHE A 428 -22.75 -5.51 -20.55
CA PHE A 428 -23.66 -4.42 -20.20
C PHE A 428 -25.10 -4.90 -19.95
N ARG A 429 -25.56 -5.94 -20.68
CA ARG A 429 -26.87 -6.57 -20.43
C ARG A 429 -26.88 -7.38 -19.14
N LEU A 430 -25.84 -8.15 -18.86
CA LEU A 430 -25.77 -9.00 -17.67
C LEU A 430 -25.59 -8.20 -16.38
N PHE A 431 -24.75 -7.16 -16.40
CA PHE A 431 -24.39 -6.39 -15.21
C PHE A 431 -24.97 -4.99 -15.27
N TYR A 432 -25.88 -4.66 -14.37
CA TYR A 432 -26.55 -3.36 -14.36
C TYR A 432 -25.70 -2.31 -13.65
N ASP A 433 -25.72 -1.07 -14.14
CA ASP A 433 -25.22 0.08 -13.39
C ASP A 433 -26.24 0.50 -12.32
N PRO A 434 -25.83 1.28 -11.30
CA PRO A 434 -26.72 1.68 -10.21
C PRO A 434 -28.00 2.39 -10.69
N SER A 435 -27.93 3.21 -11.75
CA SER A 435 -29.09 3.95 -12.24
C SER A 435 -30.11 3.03 -12.93
N ARG A 436 -29.65 2.05 -13.72
CA ARG A 436 -30.54 1.00 -14.27
C ARG A 436 -31.09 0.09 -13.17
N SER A 437 -30.29 -0.26 -12.17
CA SER A 437 -30.73 -1.06 -11.03
C SER A 437 -31.85 -0.37 -10.25
N VAL A 438 -31.73 0.92 -9.96
CA VAL A 438 -32.77 1.69 -9.27
C VAL A 438 -34.06 1.74 -10.10
N LYS A 439 -33.95 1.95 -11.43
CA LYS A 439 -35.12 1.91 -12.32
C LYS A 439 -35.82 0.56 -12.30
N PHE A 440 -35.06 -0.53 -12.30
CA PHE A 440 -35.59 -1.89 -12.20
C PHE A 440 -36.32 -2.10 -10.87
N VAL A 441 -35.70 -1.74 -9.75
CA VAL A 441 -36.33 -1.85 -8.42
C VAL A 441 -37.62 -1.05 -8.36
N ASN A 442 -37.65 0.18 -8.89
CA ASN A 442 -38.85 1.02 -8.92
C ASN A 442 -39.96 0.44 -9.80
N GLN A 443 -39.63 -0.20 -10.93
CA GLN A 443 -40.62 -0.85 -11.80
C GLN A 443 -41.28 -2.06 -11.13
N TYR A 444 -40.54 -2.77 -10.29
CA TYR A 444 -40.99 -3.97 -9.60
C TYR A 444 -41.14 -3.76 -8.10
N GLU A 445 -41.39 -2.51 -7.65
CA GLU A 445 -41.43 -2.13 -6.24
C GLU A 445 -42.34 -3.05 -5.41
N GLN A 446 -43.50 -3.42 -5.96
CA GLN A 446 -44.47 -4.30 -5.28
C GLN A 446 -43.97 -5.73 -5.04
N ARG A 447 -42.95 -6.18 -5.78
CA ARG A 447 -42.30 -7.49 -5.59
C ARG A 447 -41.13 -7.43 -4.59
N PHE A 448 -40.62 -6.24 -4.30
CA PHE A 448 -39.59 -6.02 -3.30
C PHE A 448 -40.20 -5.68 -1.95
N ILE A 449 -39.49 -5.98 -0.87
CA ILE A 449 -39.90 -5.60 0.49
C ILE A 449 -39.73 -4.09 0.64
N GLY A 450 -40.85 -3.37 0.66
CA GLY A 450 -40.86 -1.93 0.95
C GLY A 450 -40.72 -1.61 2.44
N ASP A 451 -40.65 -0.32 2.77
CA ASP A 451 -40.41 0.16 4.14
C ASP A 451 -41.46 -0.30 5.18
N GLN A 452 -42.67 -0.61 4.73
CA GLN A 452 -43.75 -1.13 5.60
C GLN A 452 -43.78 -2.66 5.70
N GLY A 453 -42.78 -3.35 5.14
CA GLY A 453 -42.70 -4.81 5.12
C GLY A 453 -43.70 -5.48 4.17
N THR A 454 -44.40 -4.71 3.33
CA THR A 454 -45.39 -5.22 2.37
C THR A 454 -44.70 -5.79 1.14
N VAL A 455 -45.10 -7.00 0.71
CA VAL A 455 -44.65 -7.66 -0.52
C VAL A 455 -45.80 -8.39 -1.19
N ASN A 456 -45.88 -8.29 -2.50
CA ASN A 456 -46.75 -9.14 -3.31
C ASN A 456 -45.99 -10.37 -3.81
N PHE A 457 -46.20 -11.52 -3.16
CA PHE A 457 -45.62 -12.82 -3.56
C PHE A 457 -46.40 -13.52 -4.68
N SER A 458 -47.50 -12.95 -5.19
CA SER A 458 -48.27 -13.60 -6.25
C SER A 458 -47.54 -13.50 -7.60
N ALA A 459 -47.08 -14.65 -8.09
CA ALA A 459 -46.57 -14.76 -9.45
C ALA A 459 -47.75 -14.71 -10.43
N ALA A 460 -47.85 -13.63 -11.22
CA ALA A 460 -48.75 -13.64 -12.37
C ALA A 460 -48.26 -14.71 -13.36
N THR A 461 -49.14 -15.62 -13.75
CA THR A 461 -48.93 -16.80 -14.62
C THR A 461 -48.50 -16.50 -16.06
N ASN A 462 -48.10 -15.26 -16.36
CA ASN A 462 -47.64 -14.85 -17.68
C ASN A 462 -46.20 -14.37 -17.62
N GLY A 463 -45.29 -15.23 -18.06
CA GLY A 463 -43.93 -14.91 -18.51
C GLY A 463 -43.05 -14.27 -17.44
N ASP A 464 -42.16 -15.07 -16.87
CA ASP A 464 -41.13 -14.59 -15.98
C ASP A 464 -40.22 -13.61 -16.74
N ALA A 465 -40.28 -12.32 -16.43
CA ALA A 465 -39.47 -11.30 -17.10
C ALA A 465 -37.96 -11.49 -16.85
N MET A 466 -37.58 -12.32 -15.87
CA MET A 466 -36.20 -12.76 -15.67
C MET A 466 -35.68 -13.72 -16.76
N GLU A 467 -36.53 -14.27 -17.62
CA GLU A 467 -36.10 -15.07 -18.78
C GLU A 467 -35.92 -14.25 -20.07
N ILE A 468 -36.30 -12.95 -20.10
CA ILE A 468 -36.36 -12.15 -21.34
C ILE A 468 -35.32 -10.99 -21.36
N SER A 469 -34.27 -11.04 -20.54
CA SER A 469 -33.22 -9.99 -20.50
C SER A 469 -31.88 -10.45 -21.07
#